data_AF-A0A364GX02-F1
#
_entry.id   AF-A0A364GX02-F1
#
_cell.length_a   1.000
_cell.length_b   1.000
_cell.length_c   1.000
_cell.angle_alpha   90.00
_cell.angle_beta   90.00
_cell.angle_gamma   90.00
#
_symmetry.space_group_name_H-M   'P 1'
#
loop_
_entity.id
_entity.type
_entity.pdbx_description
1 polymer ?
#
loop_
_entity_poly.entity_id
_entity_poly.type
_entity_poly.pdbx_seq_one_letter_code
_entity_poly.pdbx_strand_id
1 'polypeptide(L)'
;MYALGAQPDAERSRRYNLIGVFLRDNDGRNPKVPDIDKIVPLPPAKLPPWDGTFQWQKEQDAATPPQKPSDEFINEMAKAKHLDPATGLPLPGSADKTSQAEQPENVASRLPLGTVAHTGQPCPEDGVWCAKLGAGQFGDTQRRFLKGDALPSVVVHEPRKLAVLDSMMGTRRHVEQVAWELVAYLEQA
;
A
#
# COMPACT_ATOMS: atom_id res chain seq x y z
N MET A 1 -0.78 6.33 25.60
CA MET A 1 -0.63 5.46 26.80
C MET A 1 -0.06 6.31 27.92
N TYR A 2 -0.73 6.42 29.06
CA TYR A 2 -0.21 7.11 30.24
C TYR A 2 0.34 6.06 31.21
N ALA A 3 1.63 6.13 31.53
CA ALA A 3 2.23 5.27 32.56
C ALA A 3 1.86 5.81 33.94
N LEU A 4 0.93 5.14 34.62
CA LEU A 4 0.53 5.44 36.00
C LEU A 4 1.71 5.16 36.94
N GLY A 5 2.48 6.21 37.29
CA GLY A 5 3.56 6.14 38.27
C GLY A 5 4.91 6.74 37.83
N ALA A 6 5.07 7.14 36.56
CA ALA A 6 6.26 7.86 36.11
C ALA A 6 6.04 9.37 36.22
N GLN A 7 7.01 10.08 36.82
CA GLN A 7 7.04 11.55 36.73
C GLN A 7 7.08 11.94 35.25
N PRO A 8 6.22 12.86 34.78
CA PRO A 8 6.20 13.26 33.38
C PRO A 8 7.54 13.89 32.99
N ASP A 9 8.33 13.15 32.20
CA ASP A 9 9.59 13.64 31.63
C ASP A 9 9.33 14.20 30.24
N ALA A 10 8.99 15.50 30.21
CA ALA A 10 8.62 16.21 28.98
C ALA A 10 9.78 16.28 27.98
N GLU A 11 11.01 16.49 28.46
CA GLU A 11 12.18 16.58 27.60
C GLU A 11 12.54 15.21 27.00
N ARG A 12 12.43 14.13 27.79
CA ARG A 12 12.63 12.76 27.27
C ARG A 12 11.59 12.40 26.21
N SER A 13 10.32 12.74 26.45
CA SER A 13 9.24 12.52 25.50
C SER A 13 9.47 13.31 24.20
N ARG A 14 9.93 14.56 24.32
CA ARG A 14 10.32 15.40 23.18
C ARG A 14 11.46 14.76 22.36
N ARG A 15 12.50 14.25 23.02
CA ARG A 15 13.63 13.60 22.33
C ARG A 15 13.23 12.30 21.63
N TYR A 16 12.39 11.47 22.24
CA TYR A 16 11.83 10.29 21.56
C TYR A 16 10.99 10.65 20.33
N ASN A 17 10.19 11.72 20.41
CA ASN A 17 9.44 12.20 19.25
C ASN A 17 10.38 12.66 18.13
N LEU A 18 11.45 13.39 18.46
CA LEU A 18 12.46 13.83 17.47
C LEU A 18 13.19 12.66 16.83
N ILE A 19 13.52 11.61 17.59
CA ILE A 19 14.08 10.36 17.06
C ILE A 19 13.10 9.72 16.05
N GLY A 20 11.81 9.64 16.41
CA GLY A 20 10.79 9.08 15.51
C GLY A 20 10.63 9.86 14.21
N VAL A 21 10.62 11.20 14.29
CA VAL A 21 10.59 12.07 13.10
C VAL A 21 11.84 11.86 12.25
N PHE A 22 13.03 11.84 12.87
CA PHE A 22 14.29 11.62 12.15
C PHE A 22 14.32 10.29 11.40
N LEU A 23 13.90 9.20 12.05
CA LEU A 23 13.83 7.88 11.42
C LEU A 23 12.84 7.87 10.24
N ARG A 24 11.67 8.47 10.41
CA ARG A 24 10.66 8.56 9.34
C ARG A 24 11.16 9.36 8.15
N ASP A 25 11.78 10.52 8.39
CA ASP A 25 12.23 11.41 7.34
C ASP A 25 13.43 10.82 6.55
N ASN A 26 14.16 9.87 7.15
CA ASN A 26 15.32 9.22 6.55
C ASN A 26 15.10 7.74 6.19
N ASP A 27 13.89 7.20 6.28
CA ASP A 27 13.57 5.78 6.14
C ASP A 27 14.19 5.13 4.89
N GLY A 28 14.16 5.83 3.75
CA GLY A 28 14.74 5.38 2.48
C GLY A 28 16.27 5.23 2.46
N ARG A 29 16.99 5.69 3.50
CA ARG A 29 18.45 5.61 3.64
C ARG A 29 18.89 4.63 4.73
N ASN A 30 17.96 3.84 5.28
CA ASN A 30 18.20 2.90 6.38
C ASN A 30 18.87 3.59 7.60
N PRO A 31 18.17 4.55 8.25
CA PRO A 31 18.74 5.38 9.29
C PRO A 31 19.00 4.58 10.57
N LYS A 32 20.10 4.89 11.24
CA LYS A 32 20.48 4.26 12.52
C LYS A 32 20.74 5.33 13.57
N VAL A 33 20.45 5.00 14.84
CA VAL A 33 20.70 5.88 15.99
C VAL A 33 21.62 5.15 16.97
N PRO A 34 22.92 4.95 16.64
CA PRO A 34 23.86 4.26 17.52
C PRO A 34 24.17 5.04 18.80
N ASP A 35 23.89 6.34 18.80
CA ASP A 35 24.06 7.29 19.89
C ASP A 35 22.81 7.47 20.76
N ILE A 36 21.83 6.56 20.68
CA ILE A 36 20.56 6.68 21.42
C ILE A 36 20.76 6.85 22.92
N ASP A 37 21.72 6.16 23.53
CA ASP A 37 22.01 6.27 24.97
C ASP A 37 22.66 7.62 25.34
N LYS A 38 23.30 8.29 24.38
CA LYS A 38 23.86 9.65 24.54
C LYS A 38 22.80 10.72 24.33
N ILE A 39 21.68 10.41 23.70
CA ILE A 39 20.57 11.34 23.46
C ILE A 39 19.49 11.17 24.54
N VAL A 40 19.09 9.93 24.82
CA VAL A 40 18.01 9.57 25.75
C VAL A 40 18.38 8.32 26.57
N PRO A 41 19.27 8.43 27.58
CA PRO A 41 19.63 7.30 28.43
C PRO A 41 18.43 6.85 29.27
N LEU A 42 18.21 5.55 29.46
CA LEU A 42 17.06 5.05 30.23
C LEU A 42 17.00 5.64 31.66
N PRO A 43 15.79 5.92 32.19
CA PRO A 43 15.64 6.38 33.58
C PRO A 43 16.24 5.35 34.56
N PRO A 44 16.90 5.76 35.66
CA PRO A 44 16.85 7.08 36.33
C PRO A 44 17.93 8.09 35.86
N ALA A 45 18.68 7.80 34.80
CA ALA A 45 19.76 8.68 34.35
C ALA A 45 19.25 10.08 33.95
N LYS A 46 19.99 11.12 34.36
CA LYS A 46 19.73 12.51 33.94
C LYS A 46 20.00 12.63 32.44
N LEU A 47 19.17 13.41 31.75
CA LEU A 47 19.34 13.68 30.34
C LEU A 47 20.62 14.51 30.11
N PRO A 48 21.54 14.03 29.27
CA PRO A 48 22.74 14.79 28.93
C PRO A 48 22.39 16.01 28.05
N PRO A 49 23.26 17.03 28.00
CA PRO A 49 23.14 18.09 27.02
C PRO A 49 23.24 17.49 25.62
N TRP A 50 22.31 17.89 24.74
CA TRP A 50 22.23 17.40 23.36
C TRP A 50 21.97 18.57 22.44
N ASP A 51 22.71 18.63 21.33
CA ASP A 51 22.69 19.71 20.33
C ASP A 51 21.53 19.59 19.33
N GLY A 52 20.72 18.52 19.43
CA GLY A 52 19.63 18.25 18.50
C GLY A 52 20.06 17.52 17.23
N THR A 53 21.31 17.06 17.15
CA THR A 53 21.84 16.37 15.96
C THR A 53 22.07 14.89 16.21
N PHE A 54 22.02 14.09 15.14
CA PHE A 54 22.27 12.65 15.17
C PHE A 54 23.64 12.35 14.60
N GLN A 55 24.37 11.41 15.21
CA GLN A 55 25.67 10.97 14.69
C GLN A 55 25.55 10.46 13.24
N TRP A 56 24.49 9.69 12.93
CA TRP A 56 24.24 9.20 11.57
C TRP A 56 24.07 10.34 10.55
N GLN A 57 23.42 11.45 10.93
CA GLN A 57 23.28 12.60 10.03
C GLN A 57 24.65 13.19 9.68
N LYS A 58 25.51 13.37 10.68
CA LYS A 58 26.89 13.88 10.49
C LYS A 58 27.71 12.94 9.59
N GLU A 59 27.58 11.64 9.79
CA GLU A 59 28.26 10.62 8.97
C GLU A 59 27.77 10.66 7.52
N GLN A 60 26.46 10.83 7.30
CA GLN A 60 25.88 10.92 5.96
C GLN A 60 26.23 12.23 5.24
N ASP A 61 26.30 13.35 5.96
CA ASP A 61 26.69 14.63 5.38
C ASP A 61 28.19 14.68 5.06
N ALA A 62 29.01 13.94 5.82
CA ALA A 62 30.44 13.78 5.57
C ALA A 62 30.75 12.66 4.56
N ALA A 63 29.81 11.74 4.29
CA ALA A 63 30.01 10.63 3.37
C ALA A 63 30.17 11.16 1.95
N THR A 64 31.27 10.76 1.30
CA THR A 64 31.45 11.04 -0.13
C THR A 64 30.40 10.25 -0.93
N PRO A 65 29.68 10.87 -1.88
CA PRO A 65 28.75 10.15 -2.73
C PRO A 65 29.44 8.94 -3.38
N PRO A 66 28.74 7.79 -3.49
CA PRO A 66 29.30 6.64 -4.17
C PRO A 66 29.71 7.04 -5.60
N GLN A 67 30.83 6.49 -6.06
CA GLN A 67 31.27 6.73 -7.43
C GLN A 67 30.19 6.21 -8.39
N LYS A 68 29.90 7.01 -9.43
CA LYS A 68 28.99 6.58 -10.49
C LYS A 68 29.54 5.27 -11.09
N PRO A 69 28.72 4.22 -11.24
CA PRO A 69 29.16 3.02 -11.94
C PRO A 69 29.58 3.33 -13.37
N SER A 70 30.46 2.49 -13.95
CA SER A 70 30.89 2.67 -15.33
C SER A 70 29.71 2.59 -16.30
N ASP A 71 29.76 3.38 -17.37
CA ASP A 71 28.68 3.42 -18.35
C ASP A 71 28.49 2.04 -19.02
N GLU A 72 29.56 1.25 -19.17
CA GLU A 72 29.48 -0.15 -19.62
C GLU A 72 28.62 -1.02 -18.71
N PHE A 73 28.82 -0.92 -17.38
CA PHE A 73 28.05 -1.69 -16.42
C PHE A 73 26.57 -1.27 -16.38
N ILE A 74 26.31 0.04 -16.49
CA ILE A 74 24.94 0.57 -16.61
C ILE A 74 24.27 -0.01 -17.86
N ASN A 75 24.98 -0.05 -18.98
CA ASN A 75 24.47 -0.59 -20.24
C ASN A 75 24.19 -2.09 -20.16
N GLU A 76 25.06 -2.86 -19.50
CA GLU A 76 24.84 -4.28 -19.27
C GLU A 76 23.61 -4.53 -18.40
N MET A 77 23.45 -3.79 -17.29
CA MET A 77 22.27 -3.89 -16.42
C MET A 77 20.98 -3.48 -17.15
N ALA A 78 21.02 -2.40 -17.95
CA ALA A 78 19.88 -1.97 -18.74
C ALA A 78 19.44 -3.07 -19.72
N LYS A 79 20.39 -3.63 -20.50
CA LYS A 79 20.12 -4.75 -21.41
C LYS A 79 19.61 -5.99 -20.68
N ALA A 80 20.18 -6.33 -19.52
CA ALA A 80 19.74 -7.45 -18.70
C ALA A 80 18.30 -7.27 -18.17
N LYS A 81 17.84 -6.03 -18.00
CA LYS A 81 16.47 -5.69 -17.63
C LYS A 81 15.57 -5.35 -18.83
N HIS A 82 16.04 -5.62 -20.05
CA HIS A 82 15.34 -5.29 -21.30
C HIS A 82 14.98 -3.80 -21.45
N LEU A 83 15.79 -2.93 -20.87
CA LEU A 83 15.69 -1.48 -20.97
C LEU A 83 16.70 -0.95 -21.99
N ASP A 84 16.32 0.11 -22.69
CA ASP A 84 17.22 0.91 -23.50
C ASP A 84 18.14 1.72 -22.57
N PRO A 85 19.48 1.56 -22.65
CA PRO A 85 20.41 2.29 -21.81
C PRO A 85 20.40 3.81 -21.99
N ALA A 86 19.99 4.32 -23.16
CA ALA A 86 19.98 5.75 -23.45
C ALA A 86 18.71 6.44 -22.93
N THR A 87 17.57 5.74 -22.97
CA THR A 87 16.25 6.31 -22.66
C THR A 87 15.63 5.77 -21.37
N GLY A 88 16.11 4.65 -20.85
CA GLY A 88 15.53 3.94 -19.70
C GLY A 88 14.18 3.27 -20.00
N LEU A 89 13.72 3.31 -21.25
CA LEU A 89 12.44 2.75 -21.66
C LEU A 89 12.57 1.26 -22.00
N PRO A 90 11.51 0.45 -21.82
CA PRO A 90 11.50 -0.93 -22.26
C PRO A 90 11.74 -1.03 -23.77
N LEU A 91 12.59 -1.97 -24.19
CA LEU A 91 12.83 -2.23 -25.60
C LEU A 91 11.53 -2.70 -26.29
N PRO A 92 11.26 -2.27 -27.54
CA PRO A 92 10.09 -2.72 -28.30
C PRO A 92 10.13 -4.25 -28.46
N GLY A 93 9.13 -4.93 -27.91
CA GLY A 93 9.08 -6.39 -27.77
C GLY A 93 9.23 -6.91 -26.34
N SER A 94 9.63 -6.08 -25.37
CA SER A 94 9.61 -6.43 -23.93
C SER A 94 8.32 -5.99 -23.23
N ALA A 95 7.54 -5.06 -23.81
CA ALA A 95 6.24 -4.64 -23.27
C ALA A 95 5.22 -5.79 -23.22
N ASP A 96 5.31 -6.76 -24.13
CA ASP A 96 4.46 -7.97 -24.09
C ASP A 96 4.87 -8.94 -22.97
N LYS A 97 6.07 -8.78 -22.40
CA LYS A 97 6.65 -9.70 -21.40
C LYS A 97 6.79 -9.10 -20.00
N THR A 98 6.66 -7.78 -19.82
CA THR A 98 6.62 -7.14 -18.49
C THR A 98 5.31 -7.41 -17.75
N SER A 99 4.29 -7.92 -18.44
CA SER A 99 3.09 -8.54 -17.83
C SER A 99 3.23 -10.06 -17.61
N GLN A 100 4.42 -10.63 -17.88
CA GLN A 100 4.72 -12.06 -17.75
C GLN A 100 6.02 -12.28 -16.94
N ALA A 101 6.08 -11.72 -15.74
CA ALA A 101 6.85 -12.35 -14.68
C ALA A 101 5.95 -13.41 -14.03
N GLU A 102 6.24 -14.68 -14.34
CA GLU A 102 5.66 -15.90 -13.76
C GLU A 102 4.12 -16.01 -13.85
N GLN A 103 3.60 -16.19 -15.06
CA GLN A 103 2.29 -16.81 -15.26
C GLN A 103 2.44 -18.34 -15.14
N PRO A 104 1.86 -19.00 -14.12
CA PRO A 104 1.65 -20.45 -14.20
C PRO A 104 0.77 -20.76 -15.43
N GLU A 105 1.04 -21.91 -16.07
CA GLU A 105 0.65 -22.33 -17.43
C GLU A 105 -0.86 -22.40 -17.77
N ASN A 106 -1.74 -21.70 -17.05
CA ASN A 106 -3.20 -21.76 -17.20
C ASN A 106 -3.84 -20.51 -17.82
N VAL A 107 -3.11 -19.73 -18.60
CA VAL A 107 -3.58 -18.42 -19.12
C VAL A 107 -4.52 -18.57 -20.32
N ALA A 108 -4.52 -19.71 -21.01
CA ALA A 108 -5.44 -19.96 -22.11
C ALA A 108 -6.90 -20.24 -21.65
N SER A 109 -7.14 -20.35 -20.35
CA SER A 109 -8.46 -20.72 -19.78
C SER A 109 -9.12 -19.62 -18.95
N ARG A 110 -8.44 -18.50 -18.70
CA ARG A 110 -8.94 -17.44 -17.80
C ARG A 110 -9.91 -16.53 -18.55
N LEU A 111 -11.06 -16.25 -17.93
CA LEU A 111 -12.03 -15.30 -18.47
C LEU A 111 -11.48 -13.87 -18.44
N PRO A 112 -11.75 -13.03 -19.46
CA PRO A 112 -11.22 -11.68 -19.52
C PRO A 112 -11.75 -10.80 -18.37
N LEU A 113 -10.92 -9.84 -17.94
CA LEU A 113 -11.35 -8.76 -17.06
C LEU A 113 -12.53 -8.02 -17.70
N GLY A 114 -13.53 -7.65 -16.90
CA GLY A 114 -14.82 -7.14 -17.36
C GLY A 114 -15.89 -8.22 -17.58
N THR A 115 -15.57 -9.51 -17.36
CA THR A 115 -16.59 -10.57 -17.35
C THR A 115 -17.65 -10.28 -16.30
N VAL A 116 -18.92 -10.42 -16.67
CA VAL A 116 -20.06 -10.14 -15.79
C VAL A 116 -20.75 -11.45 -15.38
N ALA A 117 -21.04 -11.59 -14.10
CA ALA A 117 -21.81 -12.69 -13.54
C ALA A 117 -22.90 -12.15 -12.59
N HIS A 118 -24.02 -12.87 -12.49
CA HIS A 118 -25.17 -12.41 -11.71
C HIS A 118 -25.23 -13.07 -10.33
N THR A 119 -25.84 -12.36 -9.39
CA THR A 119 -26.18 -12.91 -8.07
C THR A 119 -26.86 -14.29 -8.18
N GLY A 120 -26.41 -15.25 -7.39
CA GLY A 120 -26.91 -16.63 -7.38
C GLY A 120 -26.24 -17.57 -8.39
N GLN A 121 -25.45 -17.07 -9.34
CA GLN A 121 -24.64 -17.91 -10.22
C GLN A 121 -23.33 -18.32 -9.54
N PRO A 122 -22.78 -19.51 -9.88
CA PRO A 122 -21.43 -19.86 -9.48
C PRO A 122 -20.43 -18.91 -10.15
N CYS A 123 -19.45 -18.46 -9.39
CA CYS A 123 -18.42 -17.56 -9.84
C CYS A 123 -17.58 -18.27 -10.93
N PRO A 124 -17.45 -17.68 -12.12
CA PRO A 124 -16.86 -18.40 -13.24
C PRO A 124 -15.33 -18.39 -13.22
N GLU A 125 -14.71 -17.45 -12.50
CA GLU A 125 -13.25 -17.26 -12.42
C GLU A 125 -12.84 -16.73 -11.03
N ASP A 126 -11.70 -17.20 -10.54
CA ASP A 126 -11.08 -16.72 -9.32
C ASP A 126 -10.65 -15.26 -9.45
N GLY A 127 -11.16 -14.38 -8.58
CA GLY A 127 -10.84 -12.97 -8.71
C GLY A 127 -11.51 -12.04 -7.73
N VAL A 128 -11.19 -10.77 -7.90
CA VAL A 128 -11.83 -9.64 -7.28
C VAL A 128 -12.96 -9.18 -8.19
N TRP A 129 -14.18 -9.26 -7.69
CA TRP A 129 -15.39 -8.86 -8.41
C TRP A 129 -16.00 -7.61 -7.79
N CYS A 130 -16.47 -6.72 -8.64
CA CYS A 130 -17.14 -5.48 -8.28
C CYS A 130 -18.63 -5.53 -8.62
N ALA A 131 -19.51 -5.28 -7.64
CA ALA A 131 -20.94 -5.15 -7.81
C ALA A 131 -21.29 -3.82 -8.50
N LYS A 132 -21.94 -3.92 -9.66
CA LYS A 132 -22.51 -2.77 -10.37
C LYS A 132 -23.78 -2.32 -9.65
N LEU A 133 -23.66 -1.25 -8.88
CA LEU A 133 -24.78 -0.57 -8.22
C LEU A 133 -25.35 0.54 -9.12
N GLY A 134 -26.62 0.86 -8.94
CA GLY A 134 -27.29 1.98 -9.60
C GLY A 134 -26.75 3.35 -9.17
N ALA A 135 -27.07 4.39 -9.96
CA ALA A 135 -26.59 5.75 -9.69
C ALA A 135 -27.07 6.28 -8.32
N GLY A 136 -26.13 6.60 -7.44
CA GLY A 136 -26.41 7.13 -6.09
C GLY A 136 -26.54 6.06 -4.99
N GLN A 137 -26.47 4.78 -5.35
CA GLN A 137 -26.42 3.67 -4.41
C GLN A 137 -24.98 3.40 -3.94
N PHE A 138 -24.81 2.97 -2.69
CA PHE A 138 -23.50 2.56 -2.16
C PHE A 138 -23.62 1.32 -1.26
N GLY A 139 -22.55 0.53 -1.16
CA GLY A 139 -22.54 -0.74 -0.41
C GLY A 139 -21.18 -1.42 -0.51
N ASP A 140 -21.10 -2.69 -0.11
CA ASP A 140 -19.91 -3.53 -0.31
C ASP A 140 -19.73 -3.81 -1.81
N THR A 141 -19.07 -2.90 -2.50
CA THR A 141 -18.95 -2.95 -3.95
C THR A 141 -17.91 -3.96 -4.40
N GLN A 142 -16.89 -4.29 -3.61
CA GLN A 142 -15.78 -5.14 -4.07
C GLN A 142 -15.57 -6.34 -3.15
N ARG A 143 -15.54 -7.56 -3.71
CA ARG A 143 -15.33 -8.80 -2.96
C ARG A 143 -14.45 -9.78 -3.73
N ARG A 144 -13.77 -10.65 -2.98
CA ARG A 144 -12.95 -11.73 -3.51
C ARG A 144 -13.80 -13.00 -3.59
N PHE A 145 -13.78 -13.66 -4.74
CA PHE A 145 -14.48 -14.92 -4.98
C PHE A 145 -13.53 -15.93 -5.62
N LEU A 146 -13.72 -17.20 -5.25
CA LEU A 146 -13.11 -18.33 -5.92
C LEU A 146 -14.05 -18.90 -6.98
N LYS A 147 -13.50 -19.56 -7.99
CA LYS A 147 -14.24 -20.24 -9.05
C LYS A 147 -15.15 -21.31 -8.44
N GLY A 148 -16.44 -21.17 -8.67
CA GLY A 148 -17.51 -22.01 -8.12
C GLY A 148 -18.26 -21.38 -6.93
N ASP A 149 -17.76 -20.29 -6.32
CA ASP A 149 -18.44 -19.63 -5.20
C ASP A 149 -19.78 -19.02 -5.64
N ALA A 150 -20.81 -19.13 -4.79
CA ALA A 150 -22.10 -18.51 -5.08
C ALA A 150 -22.02 -16.98 -4.90
N LEU A 151 -22.28 -16.23 -5.97
CA LEU A 151 -22.27 -14.77 -5.93
C LEU A 151 -23.42 -14.24 -5.05
N PRO A 152 -23.14 -13.52 -3.95
CA PRO A 152 -24.15 -13.08 -3.00
C PRO A 152 -24.88 -11.83 -3.49
N SER A 153 -26.08 -11.60 -2.95
CA SER A 153 -26.76 -10.31 -3.04
C SER A 153 -26.03 -9.26 -2.20
N VAL A 154 -26.06 -8.01 -2.62
CA VAL A 154 -25.43 -6.89 -1.90
C VAL A 154 -26.50 -6.11 -1.14
N VAL A 155 -26.17 -5.70 0.09
CA VAL A 155 -26.98 -4.73 0.83
C VAL A 155 -26.67 -3.36 0.28
N VAL A 156 -27.65 -2.77 -0.38
CA VAL A 156 -27.53 -1.47 -1.02
C VAL A 156 -28.13 -0.40 -0.13
N HIS A 157 -27.37 0.68 0.04
CA HIS A 157 -27.79 1.88 0.74
C HIS A 157 -28.23 2.92 -0.28
N GLU A 158 -29.50 3.34 -0.17
CA GLU A 158 -30.07 4.39 -1.02
C GLU A 158 -30.36 5.64 -0.17
N PRO A 159 -29.70 6.78 -0.46
CA PRO A 159 -29.97 8.04 0.22
C PRO A 159 -31.30 8.65 -0.24
N ARG A 160 -32.06 9.23 0.68
CA ARG A 160 -33.28 9.97 0.37
C ARG A 160 -32.93 11.34 -0.21
N LYS A 161 -33.85 11.90 -1.01
CA LYS A 161 -33.71 13.27 -1.58
C LYS A 161 -33.53 14.36 -0.50
N LEU A 162 -33.97 14.12 0.73
CA LEU A 162 -33.79 15.02 1.88
C LEU A 162 -32.81 14.40 2.87
N ALA A 163 -31.55 14.86 2.87
CA ALA A 163 -30.47 14.33 3.70
C ALA A 163 -30.76 14.37 5.21
N VAL A 164 -31.57 15.33 5.68
CA VAL A 164 -32.00 15.46 7.09
C VAL A 164 -32.82 14.25 7.57
N LEU A 165 -33.54 13.58 6.67
CA LEU A 165 -34.29 12.38 7.02
C LEU A 165 -33.38 11.16 7.19
N ASP A 166 -32.26 11.10 6.46
CA ASP A 166 -31.29 10.01 6.58
C ASP A 166 -30.46 10.12 7.85
N SER A 167 -30.17 11.33 8.33
CA SER A 167 -29.48 11.52 9.61
C SER A 167 -30.36 11.14 10.81
N MET A 168 -31.68 11.29 10.71
CA MET A 168 -32.61 10.95 11.79
C MET A 168 -33.07 9.48 11.76
N MET A 169 -33.31 8.90 10.58
CA MET A 169 -33.90 7.55 10.44
C MET A 169 -32.95 6.50 9.86
N GLY A 170 -31.71 6.87 9.56
CA GLY A 170 -30.76 6.04 8.82
C GLY A 170 -31.11 5.90 7.33
N THR A 171 -30.11 5.59 6.50
CA THR A 171 -30.29 5.32 5.07
C THR A 171 -31.10 4.04 4.85
N ARG A 172 -31.96 4.02 3.82
CA ARG A 172 -32.70 2.81 3.46
C ARG A 172 -31.72 1.73 3.03
N ARG A 173 -31.83 0.55 3.65
CA ARG A 173 -31.07 -0.65 3.30
C ARG A 173 -32.01 -1.65 2.68
N HIS A 174 -31.68 -2.15 1.50
CA HIS A 174 -32.38 -3.26 0.88
C HIS A 174 -31.37 -4.21 0.26
N VAL A 175 -31.74 -5.47 0.12
CA VAL A 175 -30.92 -6.49 -0.53
C VAL A 175 -31.26 -6.47 -2.01
N GLU A 176 -30.27 -6.23 -2.86
CA GLU A 176 -30.47 -6.17 -4.32
C GLU A 176 -29.66 -7.28 -5.02
N GLN A 177 -30.23 -7.82 -6.10
CA GLN A 177 -29.52 -8.71 -7.01
C GLN A 177 -28.67 -7.86 -7.95
N VAL A 178 -27.36 -7.93 -7.78
CA VAL A 178 -26.40 -7.14 -8.53
C VAL A 178 -25.70 -7.99 -9.60
N ALA A 179 -25.21 -7.31 -10.63
CA ALA A 179 -24.26 -7.85 -11.57
C ALA A 179 -22.84 -7.61 -11.03
N TRP A 180 -22.09 -8.68 -10.85
CA TRP A 180 -20.70 -8.68 -10.44
C TRP A 180 -19.81 -8.63 -11.68
N GLU A 181 -18.80 -7.77 -11.69
CA GLU A 181 -17.83 -7.65 -12.78
C GLU A 181 -16.42 -7.98 -12.29
N LEU A 182 -15.70 -8.82 -13.03
CA LEU A 182 -14.32 -9.18 -12.70
C LEU A 182 -13.38 -7.99 -12.95
N VAL A 183 -12.76 -7.47 -11.89
CA VAL A 183 -11.87 -6.30 -11.96
C VAL A 183 -10.39 -6.67 -11.82
N ALA A 184 -10.06 -7.73 -11.08
CA ALA A 184 -8.69 -8.22 -10.94
C ALA A 184 -8.67 -9.73 -10.64
N TYR A 185 -7.55 -10.39 -10.92
CA TYR A 185 -7.32 -11.78 -10.49
C TYR A 185 -6.73 -11.82 -9.08
N LEU A 186 -6.96 -12.91 -8.33
CA LEU A 186 -6.46 -13.04 -6.95
C LEU A 186 -4.92 -13.03 -6.84
N GLU A 187 -4.21 -13.41 -7.91
CA GLU A 187 -2.74 -13.38 -7.96
C GLU A 187 -2.17 -11.95 -8.02
N GLN A 188 -3.01 -10.93 -8.23
CA GLN A 188 -2.61 -9.53 -8.48
C GLN A 188 -3.18 -8.54 -7.44
N ALA A 189 -3.79 -9.02 -6.35
CA ALA A 189 -4.58 -8.21 -5.40
C ALA A 189 -4.17 -8.34 -3.93
#